data_AF-A0A4Q3UD33-F1
#
_entry.id   AF-A0A4Q3UD33-F1
#
_cell.length_a   1.000
_cell.length_b   1.000
_cell.length_c   1.000
_cell.angle_alpha   90.00
_cell.angle_beta   90.00
_cell.angle_gamma   90.00
#
_symmetry.space_group_name_H-M   'P 1'
#
loop_
_entity.id
_entity.type
_entity.pdbx_description
1 polymer ?
#
loop_
_entity_poly.entity_id
_entity_poly.type
_entity_poly.pdbx_seq_one_letter_code
_entity_poly.pdbx_strand_id
1 'polypeptide(L)'
;MYWNPQAVERFSMAFGRDPLVRVTVEHRSESAGEKGLFKRENQKRIADTYVVTSQHRQPIDILLLEPTPVSQSDNVQVKVALSPDANVRDWQGRRGLAGWERTLKPNETARFNVDYVIDYPKEGRVQGLP
;
A
#
# COMPACT_ATOMS: atom_id res chain seq x y z
N MET A 1 4.33 5.05 48.03
CA MET A 1 4.41 4.66 46.61
C MET A 1 3.71 5.77 45.83
N TYR A 2 4.46 6.66 45.17
CA TYR A 2 3.89 7.81 44.45
C TYR A 2 3.45 7.33 43.07
N TRP A 3 2.15 7.39 42.80
CA TRP A 3 1.55 7.11 41.49
C TRP A 3 1.88 8.27 40.54
N ASN A 4 2.57 8.00 39.44
CA ASN A 4 2.87 8.97 38.39
C ASN A 4 1.98 8.68 37.16
N PRO A 5 0.86 9.39 36.97
CA PRO A 5 -0.07 9.16 35.86
C PRO A 5 0.47 9.65 34.50
N GLN A 6 1.72 10.15 34.43
CA GLN A 6 2.37 10.47 33.15
C GLN A 6 2.88 9.22 32.41
N ALA A 7 2.24 8.06 32.59
CA ALA A 7 2.38 6.92 31.69
C ALA A 7 1.70 7.26 30.34
N VAL A 8 2.30 8.24 29.66
CA VAL A 8 2.30 8.57 28.23
C VAL A 8 1.07 8.05 27.46
N GLU A 9 -0.12 8.55 27.80
CA GLU A 9 -1.22 8.56 26.84
C GLU A 9 -0.81 9.51 25.70
N ARG A 10 -0.42 8.94 24.56
CA ARG A 10 -0.21 9.69 23.32
C ARG A 10 -1.59 10.12 22.81
N PHE A 11 -1.98 11.32 23.19
CA PHE A 11 -3.16 11.98 22.67
C PHE A 11 -2.97 12.24 21.17
N SER A 12 -3.66 11.47 20.32
CA SER A 12 -3.68 11.68 18.87
C SER A 12 -4.99 12.39 18.48
N MET A 13 -4.89 13.64 18.05
CA MET A 13 -6.02 14.38 17.46
C MET A 13 -6.01 14.24 15.94
N ALA A 14 -7.13 13.84 15.36
CA ALA A 14 -7.32 13.86 13.92
C ALA A 14 -7.85 15.23 13.49
N PHE A 15 -7.02 16.02 12.81
CA PHE A 15 -7.41 17.33 12.27
C PHE A 15 -8.02 17.26 10.86
N GLY A 16 -8.25 16.05 10.34
CA GLY A 16 -8.77 15.82 9.00
C GLY A 16 -7.68 15.92 7.92
N ARG A 17 -8.10 16.25 6.70
CA ARG A 17 -7.21 16.33 5.53
C ARG A 17 -6.29 17.54 5.65
N ASP A 18 -4.99 17.32 5.51
CA ASP A 18 -4.02 18.38 5.32
C ASP A 18 -4.10 18.93 3.88
N PRO A 19 -4.52 20.20 3.66
CA PRO A 19 -4.64 20.75 2.31
C PRO A 19 -3.29 20.99 1.63
N LEU A 20 -2.18 21.00 2.36
CA LEU A 20 -0.82 21.19 1.83
C LEU A 20 -0.15 19.87 1.46
N VAL A 21 -0.82 18.73 1.64
CA VAL A 21 -0.37 17.44 1.13
C VAL A 21 -1.27 17.02 -0.02
N ARG A 22 -0.70 16.92 -1.22
CA ARG A 22 -1.39 16.45 -2.42
C ARG A 22 -1.00 15.01 -2.71
N VAL A 23 -2.00 14.17 -2.93
CA VAL A 23 -1.82 12.77 -3.35
C VAL A 23 -2.48 12.59 -4.71
N THR A 24 -1.73 12.03 -5.65
CA THR A 24 -2.21 11.62 -6.98
C THR A 24 -1.92 10.14 -7.16
N VAL A 25 -2.84 9.40 -7.76
CA VAL A 25 -2.64 8.01 -8.17
C VAL A 25 -2.54 7.96 -9.69
N GLU A 26 -1.43 7.46 -10.21
CA GLU A 26 -1.21 7.25 -11.63
C GLU A 26 -1.36 5.76 -11.94
N HIS A 27 -2.40 5.39 -12.70
CA HIS A 27 -2.61 4.00 -13.13
C HIS A 27 -1.68 3.68 -14.30
N ARG A 28 -0.67 2.82 -14.05
CA ARG A 28 0.33 2.47 -15.07
C ARG A 28 -0.08 1.27 -15.90
N SER A 29 -0.70 0.27 -15.28
CA SER A 29 -1.24 -0.87 -16.01
C SER A 29 -2.33 -1.58 -15.22
N GLU A 30 -3.45 -1.86 -15.89
CA GLU A 30 -4.38 -2.89 -15.48
C GLU A 30 -4.56 -3.84 -16.66
N SER A 31 -4.15 -5.09 -16.53
CA SER A 31 -4.31 -6.08 -17.60
C SER A 31 -4.80 -7.41 -17.06
N ALA A 32 -5.64 -8.08 -17.85
CA ALA A 32 -6.11 -9.43 -17.58
C ALA A 32 -5.85 -10.30 -18.82
N GLY A 33 -5.35 -11.52 -18.62
CA GLY A 33 -5.06 -12.45 -19.72
C GLY A 33 -4.90 -13.90 -19.28
N GLU A 34 -4.94 -14.83 -20.23
CA GLU A 34 -4.64 -16.24 -19.97
C GLU A 34 -3.12 -16.48 -20.05
N LYS A 35 -2.58 -17.28 -19.12
CA LYS A 35 -1.17 -17.69 -19.11
C LYS A 35 -1.06 -19.21 -18.98
N GLY A 36 -0.14 -19.81 -19.74
CA GLY A 36 0.27 -21.21 -19.63
C GLY A 36 -0.16 -22.11 -20.78
N LEU A 37 0.78 -22.92 -21.29
CA LEU A 37 0.55 -23.94 -22.34
C LEU A 37 -0.03 -25.26 -21.78
N PHE A 38 0.19 -25.57 -20.50
CA PHE A 38 -0.17 -26.85 -19.87
C PHE A 38 -1.30 -26.75 -18.83
N LYS A 39 -1.44 -25.60 -18.16
CA LYS A 39 -2.51 -25.31 -17.19
C LYS A 39 -3.02 -23.91 -17.49
N ARG A 40 -4.28 -23.78 -17.91
CA ARG A 40 -4.88 -22.49 -18.27
C ARG A 40 -5.18 -21.75 -16.97
N GLU A 41 -4.34 -20.78 -16.63
CA GLU A 41 -4.54 -19.90 -15.48
C GLU A 41 -4.85 -18.48 -15.98
N ASN A 42 -5.71 -17.78 -15.25
CA ASN A 42 -5.95 -16.37 -15.49
C ASN A 42 -4.88 -15.57 -14.74
N GLN A 43 -4.42 -14.49 -15.34
CA GLN A 43 -3.51 -13.54 -14.73
C GLN A 43 -4.18 -12.17 -14.70
N LYS A 44 -4.16 -11.51 -13.54
CA LYS A 44 -4.47 -10.08 -13.40
C LYS A 44 -3.21 -9.35 -12.95
N ARG A 45 -2.83 -8.28 -13.65
CA ARG A 45 -1.78 -7.36 -13.22
C ARG A 45 -2.37 -6.00 -12.90
N ILE A 46 -1.96 -5.43 -11.78
CA ILE A 46 -2.32 -4.08 -11.34
C ILE A 46 -1.00 -3.37 -11.02
N ALA A 47 -0.78 -2.20 -11.62
CA ALA A 47 0.39 -1.40 -11.31
C ALA A 47 0.04 0.08 -11.26
N ASP A 48 0.28 0.69 -10.11
CA ASP A 48 0.00 2.10 -9.83
C ASP A 48 1.25 2.83 -9.34
N THR A 49 1.21 4.15 -9.39
CA THR A 49 2.16 5.05 -8.73
C THR A 49 1.41 6.02 -7.82
N TYR A 50 1.72 6.01 -6.53
CA TYR A 50 1.32 7.07 -5.61
C TYR A 50 2.34 8.21 -5.70
N VAL A 51 1.87 9.40 -6.08
CA VAL A 51 2.66 10.63 -6.10
C VAL A 51 2.20 11.50 -4.94
N VAL A 52 3.08 11.67 -3.96
CA VAL A 52 2.80 12.48 -2.76
C VAL A 52 3.66 13.73 -2.79
N THR A 53 3.02 14.89 -2.86
CA THR A 53 3.67 16.20 -2.88
C THR A 53 3.36 16.96 -1.61
N SER A 54 4.40 17.37 -0.89
CA SER A 54 4.29 18.34 0.21
C SER A 54 4.36 19.76 -0.35
N GLN A 55 3.46 20.63 0.07
CA GLN A 55 3.47 22.08 -0.16
C GLN A 55 3.79 22.85 1.14
N HIS A 56 4.21 22.14 2.19
CA HIS A 56 4.66 22.75 3.43
C HIS A 56 5.98 23.48 3.25
N ARG A 57 6.20 24.50 4.08
CA ARG A 57 7.48 25.23 4.17
C ARG A 57 8.49 24.55 5.10
N GLN A 58 8.04 23.55 5.86
CA GLN A 58 8.84 22.77 6.80
C GLN A 58 8.77 21.28 6.42
N PRO A 59 9.76 20.46 6.82
CA PRO A 59 9.67 19.02 6.66
C PRO A 59 8.45 18.46 7.38
N ILE A 60 7.80 17.47 6.77
CA ILE A 60 6.66 16.74 7.36
C ILE A 60 6.91 15.24 7.31
N ASP A 61 6.42 14.53 8.31
CA ASP A 61 6.43 13.07 8.29
C ASP A 61 5.11 12.56 7.70
N ILE A 62 5.22 11.61 6.77
CA ILE A 62 4.08 10.93 6.16
C ILE A 62 4.14 9.44 6.47
N LEU A 63 2.95 8.85 6.61
CA LEU A 63 2.72 7.42 6.55
C LEU A 63 1.79 7.14 5.37
N LEU A 64 2.30 6.51 4.32
CA LEU A 64 1.50 6.01 3.21
C LEU A 64 1.21 4.52 3.44
N LEU A 65 -0.06 4.16 3.63
CA LEU A 65 -0.51 2.79 3.81
C LEU A 65 -1.08 2.22 2.51
N GLU A 66 -0.66 1.00 2.20
CA GLU A 66 -1.04 0.28 1.00
C GLU A 66 -1.63 -1.10 1.33
N PRO A 67 -2.91 -1.35 0.99
CA PRO A 67 -3.50 -2.67 1.06
C PRO A 67 -2.89 -3.60 0.00
N THR A 68 -1.93 -4.42 0.41
CA THR A 68 -1.32 -5.43 -0.45
C THR A 68 -2.22 -6.66 -0.54
N PRO A 69 -2.47 -7.20 -1.75
CA PRO A 69 -3.25 -8.43 -1.90
C PRO A 69 -2.58 -9.59 -1.17
N VAL A 70 -3.37 -10.36 -0.43
CA VAL A 70 -2.90 -11.57 0.27
C VAL A 70 -3.65 -12.79 -0.25
N SER A 71 -2.92 -13.84 -0.62
CA SER A 71 -3.56 -15.10 -0.98
C SER A 71 -4.13 -15.80 0.25
N GLN A 72 -5.33 -16.34 0.11
CA GLN A 72 -6.00 -17.19 1.11
C GLN A 72 -6.12 -18.65 0.66
N SER A 73 -5.58 -19.00 -0.51
CA SER A 73 -5.66 -20.35 -1.07
C SER A 73 -4.40 -20.69 -1.87
N ASP A 74 -3.92 -21.93 -1.77
CA ASP A 74 -2.73 -22.38 -2.50
C ASP A 74 -2.90 -22.33 -4.03
N ASN A 75 -4.14 -22.28 -4.52
CA ASN A 75 -4.45 -22.16 -5.95
C ASN A 75 -4.36 -20.73 -6.48
N VAL A 76 -4.16 -19.73 -5.60
CA VAL A 76 -4.00 -18.32 -5.99
C VAL A 76 -2.58 -17.89 -5.63
N GLN A 77 -1.80 -17.51 -6.64
CA GLN A 77 -0.45 -16.99 -6.43
C GLN A 77 -0.46 -15.46 -6.58
N VAL A 78 0.12 -14.78 -5.60
CA VAL A 78 0.26 -13.33 -5.60
C VAL A 78 1.74 -12.97 -5.55
N LYS A 79 2.19 -12.18 -6.52
CA LYS A 79 3.51 -11.54 -6.50
C LYS A 79 3.32 -10.06 -6.26
N VAL A 80 4.02 -9.55 -5.26
CA VAL A 80 3.99 -8.14 -4.85
C VAL A 80 5.38 -7.56 -5.09
N ALA A 81 5.45 -6.46 -5.83
CA ALA A 81 6.65 -5.65 -5.96
C ALA A 81 6.33 -4.20 -5.59
N LEU A 82 7.09 -3.67 -4.63
CA LEU A 82 6.95 -2.33 -4.10
C LEU A 82 8.26 -1.57 -4.35
N SER A 83 8.17 -0.33 -4.81
CA SER A 83 9.38 0.50 -5.02
C SER A 83 9.13 1.95 -4.62
N PRO A 84 9.82 2.49 -3.60
CA PRO A 84 10.84 1.80 -2.77
C PRO A 84 10.25 0.63 -1.98
N ASP A 85 11.11 -0.21 -1.39
CA ASP A 85 10.65 -1.27 -0.49
C ASP A 85 9.86 -0.67 0.67
N ALA A 86 8.74 -1.31 1.03
CA ALA A 86 7.94 -0.91 2.18
C ALA A 86 8.73 -1.09 3.47
N ASN A 87 8.79 -0.03 4.29
CA ASN A 87 9.41 -0.05 5.61
C ASN A 87 8.41 -0.24 6.75
N VAL A 88 7.10 -0.24 6.44
CA VAL A 88 6.01 -0.62 7.34
C VAL A 88 5.36 -1.91 6.84
N ARG A 89 5.13 -2.85 7.77
CA ARG A 89 4.39 -4.10 7.55
C ARG A 89 3.42 -4.36 8.68
N ASP A 90 2.33 -5.04 8.36
CA ASP A 90 1.26 -5.43 9.29
C ASP A 90 0.84 -4.27 10.20
N TRP A 91 0.60 -3.09 9.61
CA TRP A 91 0.37 -1.87 10.36
C TRP A 91 -0.80 -2.02 11.34
N GLN A 92 -0.55 -1.70 12.63
CA GLN A 92 -1.48 -1.95 13.74
C GLN A 92 -2.01 -3.39 13.82
N GLY A 93 -1.16 -4.38 13.49
CA GLY A 93 -1.51 -5.80 13.51
C GLY A 93 -2.41 -6.25 12.36
N ARG A 94 -2.64 -5.40 11.36
CA ARG A 94 -3.50 -5.71 10.22
C ARG A 94 -2.68 -6.36 9.11
N ARG A 95 -2.81 -7.68 8.99
CA ARG A 95 -2.15 -8.46 7.94
C ARG A 95 -2.51 -7.93 6.55
N GLY A 96 -1.52 -7.85 5.66
CA GLY A 96 -1.72 -7.40 4.29
C GLY A 96 -1.74 -5.87 4.13
N LEU A 97 -1.43 -5.12 5.19
CA LEU A 97 -1.26 -3.67 5.14
C LEU A 97 0.23 -3.34 5.24
N ALA A 98 0.83 -2.96 4.12
CA ALA A 98 2.21 -2.50 4.03
C ALA A 98 2.24 -0.97 3.88
N GLY A 99 3.41 -0.36 3.91
CA GLY A 99 3.49 1.08 3.69
C GLY A 99 4.88 1.68 3.82
N TRP A 100 4.90 3.01 3.79
CA TRP A 100 6.09 3.82 3.88
C TRP A 100 5.93 4.92 4.89
N GLU A 101 6.80 4.93 5.89
CA GLU A 101 7.10 6.11 6.70
C GLU A 101 8.24 6.89 6.04
N ARG A 102 8.04 8.18 5.82
CA ARG A 102 9.04 9.05 5.20
C ARG A 102 8.86 10.49 5.64
N THR A 103 9.98 11.18 5.90
CA THR A 103 10.00 12.64 5.98
C THR A 103 10.09 13.24 4.57
N LEU A 104 9.14 14.09 4.21
CA LEU A 104 9.19 14.92 3.00
C LEU A 104 9.76 16.29 3.36
N LYS A 105 10.77 16.74 2.62
CA LYS A 105 11.29 18.11 2.70
C LYS A 105 10.26 19.12 2.16
N PRO A 106 10.45 20.42 2.43
CA PRO A 106 9.61 21.46 1.83
C PRO A 106 9.55 21.34 0.32
N ASN A 107 8.34 21.38 -0.25
CA ASN A 107 8.08 21.25 -1.69
C ASN A 107 8.53 19.92 -2.33
N GLU A 108 8.84 18.89 -1.54
CA GLU A 108 9.27 17.59 -2.06
C GLU A 108 8.09 16.80 -2.64
N THR A 109 8.36 16.08 -3.74
CA THR A 109 7.47 15.06 -4.30
C THR A 109 8.11 13.69 -4.21
N ALA A 110 7.45 12.76 -3.52
CA ALA A 110 7.82 11.37 -3.44
C ALA A 110 6.94 10.50 -4.34
N ARG A 111 7.52 9.42 -4.87
CA ARG A 111 6.81 8.43 -5.68
C ARG A 111 6.94 7.05 -5.05
N PHE A 112 5.83 6.33 -5.01
CA PHE A 112 5.74 4.96 -4.51
C PHE A 112 5.01 4.12 -5.55
N ASN A 113 5.72 3.15 -6.09
CA ASN A 113 5.26 2.26 -7.13
C ASN A 113 4.76 0.96 -6.50
N VAL A 114 3.61 0.51 -6.94
CA VAL A 114 3.07 -0.81 -6.62
C VAL A 114 2.89 -1.60 -7.91
N ASP A 115 3.17 -2.91 -7.85
CA ASP A 115 2.93 -3.86 -8.92
C ASP A 115 2.49 -5.20 -8.31
N TYR A 116 1.31 -5.64 -8.70
CA TYR A 116 0.69 -6.88 -8.27
C TYR A 116 0.46 -7.76 -9.47
N VAL A 117 0.94 -9.00 -9.40
CA VAL A 117 0.61 -10.05 -10.37
C VAL A 117 -0.12 -11.15 -9.62
N ILE A 118 -1.38 -11.36 -9.99
CA ILE A 118 -2.30 -12.32 -9.39
C ILE A 118 -2.59 -13.40 -10.42
N ASP A 119 -2.06 -14.60 -10.19
CA ASP A 119 -2.34 -15.79 -10.99
C ASP A 119 -3.41 -16.62 -10.27
N TYR A 120 -4.49 -16.98 -10.96
CA TYR A 120 -5.66 -17.66 -10.38
C TYR A 120 -6.30 -18.68 -11.34
N PRO A 121 -7.02 -19.70 -10.83
CA PRO A 121 -7.54 -20.76 -11.69
C PRO A 121 -8.63 -20.23 -12.62
N LYS A 122 -8.69 -20.79 -13.84
CA LYS A 122 -9.70 -20.46 -14.83
C LYS A 122 -11.11 -20.87 -14.42
N GLU A 123 -11.21 -21.96 -13.65
CA GLU A 123 -12.46 -22.50 -13.13
C GLU A 123 -12.52 -22.32 -11.61
N GLY A 124 -13.70 -22.00 -11.09
CA GLY A 124 -13.92 -21.66 -9.68
C GLY A 124 -14.20 -20.17 -9.46
N ARG A 125 -14.67 -19.84 -8.26
CA ARG A 125 -15.01 -18.45 -7.89
C ARG A 125 -13.91 -17.87 -7.02
N VAL A 126 -13.18 -16.90 -7.55
CA VAL A 126 -12.28 -16.04 -6.77
C VAL A 126 -13.07 -14.83 -6.28
N GLN A 127 -12.97 -14.50 -5.00
CA GLN A 127 -13.61 -13.31 -4.42
C GLN A 127 -12.54 -12.32 -3.97
N GLY A 128 -12.86 -11.02 -4.01
CA GLY A 128 -11.94 -9.98 -3.55
C GLY A 128 -10.78 -9.68 -4.49
N LEU A 129 -10.91 -10.00 -5.79
CA LEU A 129 -10.05 -9.39 -6.80
C LEU A 129 -10.34 -7.87 -6.82
N PRO A 130 -9.30 -7.01 -6.78
CA PRO A 130 -9.49 -5.57 -6.92
C PRO A 130 -10.13 -5.21 -8.27
#